data_AF-A0A4S4D633-F1
#
_entry.id   AF-A0A4S4D633-F1
#
_cell.length_a   1.000
_cell.length_b   1.000
_cell.length_c   1.000
_cell.angle_alpha   90.00
_cell.angle_beta   90.00
_cell.angle_gamma   90.00
#
_symmetry.space_group_name_H-M   'P 1'
#
loop_
_entity.id
_entity.type
_entity.pdbx_description
1 polymer ?
#
loop_
_entity_poly.entity_id
_entity_poly.type
_entity_poly.pdbx_seq_one_letter_code
_entity_poly.pdbx_strand_id
1 'polypeptide(L)'
;MAPKQPNTGLFVGLNKGHVVTKKELAPRPSDRKGKTSKRVHFVRNLIREVAGFAPYEKRITELLKVGKDKRALKVAKRKLGTHKRAKKKREEMSNVLRKMRSAGGGEKKKRILKLTSVHPDAAAKFLGDASIVRSIDIPSSLLGKDGTIKAKQESETNRIIVFLRHHP
;
A
#
# COMPACT_ATOMS: atom_id res chain seq x y z
N MET A 1 -13.51 15.22 3.66
CA MET A 1 -14.60 15.27 4.65
C MET A 1 -15.34 16.57 4.37
N ALA A 2 -16.63 16.54 4.05
CA ALA A 2 -17.40 17.75 3.75
C ALA A 2 -17.37 18.70 4.96
N PRO A 3 -17.33 20.04 4.76
CA PRO A 3 -17.38 20.99 5.85
C PRO A 3 -18.66 20.77 6.66
N LYS A 4 -18.55 20.79 7.99
CA LYS A 4 -19.72 20.63 8.86
C LYS A 4 -20.66 21.81 8.63
N GLN A 5 -21.90 21.51 8.24
CA GLN A 5 -22.93 22.52 8.00
C GLN A 5 -23.11 23.43 9.23
N PRO A 6 -23.35 24.74 9.03
CA PRO A 6 -23.57 25.66 10.14
C PRO A 6 -24.80 25.24 10.96
N ASN A 7 -24.75 25.49 12.26
CA ASN A 7 -25.90 25.24 13.12
C ASN A 7 -27.05 26.19 12.71
N THR A 8 -28.28 25.70 12.69
CA THR A 8 -29.47 26.42 12.22
C THR A 8 -30.17 27.25 13.29
N GLY A 9 -29.65 27.29 14.53
CA GLY A 9 -30.30 28.00 15.64
C GLY A 9 -31.54 27.29 16.20
N LEU A 10 -31.93 26.15 15.63
CA LEU A 10 -33.09 25.37 16.08
C LEU A 10 -32.77 24.60 17.36
N PHE A 11 -33.77 24.42 18.23
CA PHE A 11 -33.64 23.65 19.49
C PHE A 11 -33.58 22.13 19.24
N VAL A 12 -34.20 21.64 18.16
CA VAL A 12 -34.22 20.23 17.74
C VAL A 12 -33.77 20.08 16.29
N GLY A 13 -33.27 18.89 15.92
CA GLY A 13 -32.75 18.58 14.57
C GLY A 13 -31.24 18.28 14.52
N LEU A 14 -30.73 17.93 13.33
CA LEU A 14 -29.34 17.49 13.11
C LEU A 14 -28.31 18.62 13.27
N ASN A 15 -28.65 19.83 12.81
CA ASN A 15 -27.82 21.03 12.90
C ASN A 15 -28.29 21.97 14.02
N LYS A 16 -28.87 21.40 15.07
CA LYS A 16 -29.39 22.17 16.21
C LYS A 16 -28.30 22.89 17.01
N GLY A 17 -28.73 23.86 17.80
CA GLY A 17 -27.89 24.63 18.70
C GLY A 17 -27.55 26.01 18.16
N HIS A 18 -26.93 26.82 19.03
CA HIS A 18 -26.59 28.20 18.73
C HIS A 18 -25.68 28.32 17.51
N VAL A 19 -25.94 29.32 16.67
CA VAL A 19 -25.11 29.64 15.51
C VAL A 19 -23.78 30.17 16.03
N VAL A 20 -22.70 29.39 15.91
CA VAL A 20 -21.37 29.78 16.36
C VAL A 20 -20.36 29.55 15.24
N THR A 21 -19.51 30.55 15.00
CA THR A 21 -18.35 30.42 14.10
C THR A 21 -17.26 29.61 14.78
N LYS A 22 -17.08 28.35 14.35
CA LYS A 22 -16.06 27.47 14.95
C LYS A 22 -14.67 27.87 14.45
N LYS A 23 -13.77 28.16 15.39
CA LYS A 23 -12.35 28.38 15.12
C LYS A 23 -11.61 27.05 15.07
N GLU A 24 -10.82 26.84 14.02
CA GLU A 24 -9.90 25.70 13.97
C GLU A 24 -8.75 25.93 14.95
N LEU A 25 -8.68 25.10 15.99
CA LEU A 25 -7.63 25.15 17.00
C LEU A 25 -6.44 24.30 16.57
N ALA A 26 -5.23 24.76 16.90
CA ALA A 26 -4.04 23.95 16.69
C ALA A 26 -4.12 22.65 17.52
N PRO A 27 -3.75 21.49 16.94
CA PRO A 27 -3.84 20.22 17.63
C PRO A 27 -2.90 20.18 18.83
N ARG A 28 -3.41 19.72 19.98
CA ARG A 28 -2.65 19.73 21.23
C ARG A 28 -1.50 18.72 21.15
N PRO A 29 -0.35 18.97 21.80
CA PRO A 29 0.74 18.01 21.86
C PRO A 29 0.32 16.64 22.44
N SER A 30 -0.63 16.60 23.37
CA SER A 30 -1.23 15.38 23.95
C SER A 30 -1.81 14.44 22.88
N ASP A 31 -2.41 15.00 21.83
CA ASP A 31 -3.10 14.26 20.77
C ASP A 31 -2.11 13.55 19.84
N ARG A 32 -0.81 13.85 19.97
CA ARG A 32 0.26 13.19 19.20
C ARG A 32 0.71 11.87 19.82
N LYS A 33 0.25 11.51 21.02
CA LYS A 33 0.59 10.25 21.69
C LYS A 33 0.15 9.05 20.85
N GLY A 34 1.05 8.09 20.64
CA GLY A 34 0.81 6.87 19.85
C GLY A 34 1.23 6.95 18.37
N LYS A 35 1.61 8.14 17.87
CA LYS A 35 2.24 8.27 16.55
C LYS A 35 3.66 7.70 16.57
N THR A 36 4.05 7.03 15.50
CA THR A 36 5.38 6.41 15.39
C THR A 36 6.36 7.37 14.71
N SER A 37 7.50 7.65 15.34
CA SER A 37 8.60 8.42 14.73
C SER A 37 9.49 7.53 13.84
N LYS A 38 10.27 8.15 12.93
CA LYS A 38 11.18 7.44 12.02
C LYS A 38 12.17 6.54 12.78
N ARG A 39 12.77 7.06 13.86
CA ARG A 39 13.71 6.31 14.72
C ARG A 39 13.05 5.07 15.33
N VAL A 40 11.86 5.22 15.90
CA VAL A 40 11.15 4.10 16.54
C VAL A 40 10.68 3.06 15.52
N HIS A 41 10.31 3.48 14.31
CA HIS A 41 9.98 2.55 13.23
C HIS A 41 11.19 1.69 12.83
N PHE A 42 12.36 2.32 12.66
CA PHE A 42 13.61 1.62 12.36
C PHE A 42 13.97 0.58 13.43
N VAL A 43 13.99 0.99 14.70
CA VAL A 43 14.29 0.10 15.84
C VAL A 43 13.32 -1.08 15.91
N ARG A 44 12.02 -0.86 15.69
CA ARG A 44 11.02 -1.94 15.69
C ARG A 44 11.21 -2.94 14.55
N ASN A 45 11.69 -2.50 13.39
CA ASN A 45 11.97 -3.40 12.28
C ASN A 45 13.21 -4.25 12.59
N LEU A 46 14.29 -3.64 13.09
CA LEU A 46 15.50 -4.34 13.50
C LEU A 46 15.22 -5.43 14.54
N ILE A 47 14.45 -5.11 15.59
CA ILE A 47 14.10 -6.11 16.63
C ILE A 47 13.30 -7.28 16.04
N ARG A 48 12.42 -7.03 15.07
CA ARG A 48 11.63 -8.10 14.42
C ARG A 48 12.49 -9.02 13.57
N GLU A 49 13.55 -8.50 12.97
CA GLU A 49 14.52 -9.30 12.21
C GLU A 49 15.34 -10.21 13.13
N VAL A 50 15.76 -9.69 14.29
CA VAL A 50 16.57 -10.44 15.27
C VAL A 50 15.73 -11.47 16.04
N ALA A 51 14.58 -11.07 16.60
CA ALA A 51 13.78 -11.93 17.45
C ALA A 51 12.84 -12.88 16.68
N GLY A 52 12.53 -12.56 15.42
CA GLY A 52 11.62 -13.33 14.59
C GLY A 52 10.15 -13.26 15.03
N PHE A 53 9.36 -14.26 14.59
CA PHE A 53 7.92 -14.35 14.86
C PHE A 53 7.58 -15.27 16.02
N ALA A 54 6.57 -14.88 16.80
CA ALA A 54 6.01 -15.71 17.86
C ALA A 54 5.26 -16.93 17.27
N PRO A 55 5.08 -18.04 18.03
CA PRO A 55 4.48 -19.27 17.50
C PRO A 55 3.04 -19.09 17.01
N TYR A 56 2.25 -18.20 17.64
CA TYR A 56 0.90 -17.89 17.18
C TYR A 56 0.89 -17.05 15.90
N GLU A 57 1.90 -16.22 15.66
CA GLU A 57 2.06 -15.44 14.44
C GLU A 57 2.43 -16.35 13.27
N LYS A 58 3.31 -17.34 13.50
CA LYS A 58 3.62 -18.40 12.51
C LYS A 58 2.37 -19.15 12.06
N ARG A 59 1.55 -19.62 13.01
CA ARG A 59 0.26 -20.28 12.72
C ARG A 59 -0.70 -19.39 11.92
N ILE A 60 -0.71 -18.09 12.17
CA ILE A 60 -1.51 -17.13 11.38
C ILE A 60 -0.96 -17.06 9.95
N THR A 61 0.36 -16.98 9.75
CA THR A 61 0.93 -16.97 8.38
C THR A 61 0.62 -18.23 7.61
N GLU A 62 0.64 -19.41 8.24
CA GLU A 62 0.30 -20.68 7.61
C GLU A 62 -1.15 -20.68 7.13
N LEU A 63 -2.09 -20.24 7.98
CA LEU A 63 -3.50 -20.15 7.60
C LEU A 63 -3.74 -19.13 6.47
N LEU A 64 -2.98 -18.03 6.46
CA LEU A 64 -3.04 -17.01 5.40
C LEU A 64 -2.42 -17.50 4.09
N LYS A 65 -1.41 -18.37 4.12
CA LYS A 65 -0.84 -19.00 2.91
C LYS A 65 -1.87 -19.91 2.23
N VAL A 66 -2.66 -20.63 3.01
CA VAL A 66 -3.73 -21.53 2.51
C VAL A 66 -5.00 -20.75 2.13
N GLY A 67 -5.08 -19.45 2.39
CA GLY A 67 -6.26 -18.62 2.08
C GLY A 67 -7.43 -18.76 3.06
N LYS A 68 -7.20 -19.31 4.27
CA LYS A 68 -8.24 -19.51 5.29
C LYS A 68 -8.37 -18.31 6.24
N ASP A 69 -8.69 -17.12 5.71
CA ASP A 69 -8.73 -15.85 6.46
C ASP A 69 -9.67 -15.86 7.67
N LYS A 70 -10.86 -16.47 7.54
CA LYS A 70 -11.84 -16.57 8.64
C LYS A 70 -11.30 -17.41 9.80
N ARG A 71 -10.53 -18.46 9.50
CA ARG A 71 -9.87 -19.28 10.54
C ARG A 71 -8.70 -18.54 11.17
N ALA A 72 -7.89 -17.83 10.37
CA ALA A 72 -6.82 -16.97 10.88
C ALA A 72 -7.34 -15.89 11.85
N LEU A 73 -8.47 -15.25 11.52
CA LEU A 73 -9.13 -14.29 12.41
C LEU A 73 -9.63 -14.91 13.71
N LYS A 74 -10.17 -16.13 13.68
CA LYS A 74 -10.59 -16.84 14.89
C LYS A 74 -9.40 -17.13 15.82
N VAL A 75 -8.28 -17.59 15.26
CA VAL A 75 -7.05 -17.84 16.03
C VAL A 75 -6.50 -16.54 16.63
N ALA A 76 -6.43 -15.47 15.82
CA ALA A 76 -5.95 -14.17 16.28
C ALA A 76 -6.86 -13.57 17.37
N LYS A 77 -8.19 -13.67 17.22
CA LYS A 77 -9.15 -13.21 18.24
C LYS A 77 -9.02 -14.00 19.54
N ARG A 78 -8.84 -15.33 19.48
CA ARG A 78 -8.63 -16.16 20.68
C ARG A 78 -7.33 -15.82 21.42
N LYS A 79 -6.31 -15.31 20.72
CA LYS A 79 -5.03 -14.92 21.33
C LYS A 79 -4.97 -13.46 21.79
N LEU A 80 -5.58 -12.53 21.06
CA LEU A 80 -5.50 -11.08 21.32
C LEU A 80 -6.77 -10.51 22.01
N GLY A 81 -7.81 -11.32 22.14
CA GLY A 81 -9.11 -11.00 22.74
C GLY A 81 -10.07 -10.28 21.78
N THR A 82 -9.71 -9.07 21.34
CA THR A 82 -10.64 -8.20 20.59
C THR A 82 -10.53 -8.36 19.07
N HIS A 83 -11.66 -8.15 18.37
CA HIS A 83 -11.71 -8.26 16.92
C HIS A 83 -10.92 -7.16 16.19
N LYS A 84 -10.86 -5.94 16.74
CA LYS A 84 -10.06 -4.83 16.18
C LYS A 84 -8.56 -5.17 16.20
N ARG A 85 -8.05 -5.71 17.32
CA ARG A 85 -6.66 -6.17 17.43
C ARG A 85 -6.36 -7.34 16.51
N ALA A 86 -7.28 -8.31 16.41
CA ALA A 86 -7.16 -9.45 15.51
C ALA A 86 -7.07 -9.04 14.03
N LYS A 87 -7.93 -8.12 13.58
CA LYS A 87 -7.86 -7.55 12.22
C LYS A 87 -6.53 -6.87 11.97
N LYS A 88 -6.07 -6.02 12.90
CA LYS A 88 -4.76 -5.37 12.79
C LYS A 88 -3.62 -6.38 12.65
N LYS A 89 -3.61 -7.45 13.45
CA LYS A 89 -2.59 -8.49 13.36
C LYS A 89 -2.68 -9.33 12.08
N ARG A 90 -3.88 -9.60 11.57
CA ARG A 90 -4.05 -10.24 10.26
C ARG A 90 -3.43 -9.38 9.15
N GLU A 91 -3.70 -8.07 9.13
CA GLU A 91 -3.13 -7.16 8.13
C GLU A 91 -1.59 -7.08 8.26
N GLU A 92 -1.05 -7.05 9.49
CA GLU A 92 0.39 -7.12 9.71
C GLU A 92 1.00 -8.40 9.10
N MET A 93 0.41 -9.57 9.34
CA MET A 93 0.92 -10.84 8.79
C MET A 93 0.72 -10.95 7.27
N SER A 94 -0.36 -10.40 6.72
CA SER A 94 -0.59 -10.30 5.28
C SER A 94 0.49 -9.44 4.60
N ASN A 95 0.85 -8.32 5.21
CA ASN A 95 1.91 -7.45 4.74
C ASN A 95 3.28 -8.12 4.77
N VAL A 96 3.57 -8.93 5.79
CA VAL A 96 4.79 -9.75 5.83
C VAL A 96 4.84 -10.71 4.64
N LEU A 97 3.76 -11.45 4.37
CA LEU A 97 3.70 -12.37 3.24
C LEU A 97 3.89 -11.65 1.89
N ARG A 98 3.31 -10.46 1.73
CA ARG A 98 3.51 -9.64 0.53
C ARG A 98 4.98 -9.25 0.35
N LYS A 99 5.65 -8.81 1.42
CA LYS A 99 7.08 -8.47 1.41
C LYS A 99 7.96 -9.68 1.06
N MET A 100 7.66 -10.84 1.63
CA MET A 100 8.40 -12.08 1.34
C MET A 100 8.23 -12.50 -0.13
N ARG A 101 7.02 -12.39 -0.69
CA ARG A 101 6.77 -12.68 -2.11
C ARG A 101 7.50 -11.73 -3.04
N SER A 102 7.49 -10.42 -2.75
CA SER A 102 8.23 -9.43 -3.56
C SER A 102 9.74 -9.63 -3.50
N ALA A 103 10.29 -9.99 -2.33
CA ALA A 103 11.72 -10.29 -2.19
C ALA A 103 12.11 -11.54 -2.99
N GLY A 104 11.35 -12.63 -2.87
CA GLY A 104 11.63 -13.88 -3.58
C GLY A 104 11.46 -13.79 -5.10
N GLY A 105 10.52 -12.97 -5.59
CA GLY A 105 10.35 -12.71 -7.03
C GLY A 105 11.48 -11.87 -7.64
N GLY A 106 11.99 -10.89 -6.87
CA GLY A 106 13.10 -10.04 -7.30
C GLY A 106 14.41 -10.80 -7.51
N GLU A 107 14.70 -11.79 -6.67
CA GLU A 107 15.88 -12.65 -6.85
C GLU A 107 15.80 -13.54 -8.09
N LYS A 108 14.61 -14.08 -8.41
CA LYS A 108 14.40 -14.86 -9.64
C LYS A 108 14.61 -13.99 -10.87
N LYS A 109 14.06 -12.78 -10.88
CA LYS A 109 14.25 -11.80 -11.98
C LYS A 109 15.72 -11.40 -12.13
N LYS A 110 16.42 -11.13 -11.03
CA LYS A 110 17.87 -10.83 -11.04
C LYS A 110 18.70 -12.03 -11.52
N ARG A 111 18.34 -13.26 -11.15
CA ARG A 111 19.00 -14.48 -11.65
C ARG A 111 18.76 -14.69 -13.15
N ILE A 112 17.54 -14.49 -13.64
CA ILE A 112 17.21 -14.56 -15.07
C ILE A 112 18.01 -13.52 -15.84
N LEU A 113 18.01 -12.25 -15.40
CA LEU A 113 18.79 -11.18 -16.02
C LEU A 113 20.31 -11.48 -16.02
N LYS A 114 20.82 -12.09 -14.95
CA LYS A 114 22.23 -12.48 -14.83
C LYS A 114 22.56 -13.68 -15.74
N LEU A 115 21.65 -14.63 -15.94
CA LEU A 115 21.83 -15.72 -16.90
C LEU A 115 21.85 -15.19 -18.34
N THR A 116 20.93 -14.29 -18.69
CA THR A 116 20.85 -13.70 -20.04
C THR A 116 22.05 -12.82 -20.38
N SER A 117 22.75 -12.25 -19.38
CA SER A 117 23.97 -11.47 -19.60
C SER A 117 25.25 -12.30 -19.70
N VAL A 118 25.25 -13.56 -19.26
CA VAL A 118 26.44 -14.42 -19.23
C VAL A 118 26.43 -15.46 -20.36
N HIS A 119 25.26 -15.88 -20.84
CA HIS A 119 25.12 -16.72 -22.05
C HIS A 119 23.83 -16.38 -22.82
N PRO A 120 23.89 -15.57 -23.90
CA PRO A 120 22.72 -15.29 -24.74
C PRO A 120 22.22 -16.55 -25.46
N ASP A 121 23.11 -17.50 -25.76
CA ASP A 121 22.82 -18.71 -26.55
C ASP A 121 22.13 -19.83 -25.74
N ALA A 122 22.20 -19.76 -24.41
CA ALA A 122 21.55 -20.73 -23.52
C ALA A 122 20.03 -20.48 -23.38
N ALA A 123 19.54 -19.29 -23.74
CA ALA A 123 18.13 -18.94 -23.70
C ALA A 123 17.31 -19.66 -24.79
N ALA A 124 17.91 -19.98 -25.94
CA ALA A 124 17.22 -20.61 -27.06
C ALA A 124 16.89 -22.10 -26.83
N LYS A 125 17.58 -22.78 -25.92
CA LYS A 125 17.36 -24.23 -25.66
C LYS A 125 16.37 -24.51 -24.53
N PHE A 126 15.98 -23.51 -23.74
CA PHE A 126 14.95 -23.65 -22.70
C PHE A 126 13.57 -23.07 -23.12
N LEU A 127 13.51 -22.39 -24.26
CA LEU A 127 12.27 -21.89 -24.87
C LEU A 127 11.65 -22.92 -25.85
N GLY A 128 11.76 -24.21 -25.51
CA GLY A 128 11.10 -25.30 -26.24
C GLY A 128 9.60 -25.40 -25.98
N ASP A 129 9.09 -24.77 -24.92
CA ASP A 129 7.66 -24.80 -24.56
C ASP A 129 7.03 -23.42 -24.72
N ALA A 130 6.91 -22.99 -25.98
CA ALA A 130 6.18 -21.80 -26.37
C ALA A 130 4.66 -22.04 -26.25
N SER A 131 4.13 -21.82 -25.05
CA SER A 131 2.73 -21.45 -24.86
C SER A 131 2.68 -20.29 -23.86
N ILE A 132 1.80 -19.32 -24.10
CA ILE A 132 1.67 -18.01 -23.41
C ILE A 132 2.44 -16.88 -24.11
N VAL A 133 2.13 -16.65 -25.39
CA VAL A 133 2.16 -15.29 -25.97
C VAL A 133 0.87 -15.04 -26.75
N ARG A 134 -0.21 -14.73 -26.02
CA ARG A 134 -1.37 -13.87 -26.35
C ARG A 134 -1.99 -13.58 -24.98
N SER A 135 -2.16 -12.38 -24.45
CA SER A 135 -2.49 -11.10 -25.06
C SER A 135 -2.23 -10.01 -23.99
N ILE A 136 -1.38 -9.03 -24.30
CA ILE A 136 -1.44 -7.72 -23.65
C ILE A 136 -1.88 -6.79 -24.76
N ASP A 137 -3.19 -6.54 -24.82
CA ASP A 137 -3.76 -5.51 -25.67
C ASP A 137 -3.23 -4.15 -25.21
N ILE A 138 -2.25 -3.62 -25.94
CA ILE A 138 -1.86 -2.21 -25.87
C ILE A 138 -2.76 -1.48 -26.88
N PRO A 139 -3.56 -0.50 -26.46
CA PRO A 139 -4.39 0.26 -27.39
C PRO A 139 -3.51 0.99 -28.42
N SER A 140 -3.86 0.82 -29.69
CA SER A 140 -3.16 1.33 -30.88
C SER A 140 -3.06 2.86 -30.97
N SER A 141 -3.66 3.60 -30.03
CA SER A 141 -3.57 5.06 -29.94
C SER A 141 -2.23 5.59 -29.41
N LEU A 142 -1.34 4.71 -28.91
CA LEU A 142 -0.02 5.09 -28.38
C LEU A 142 1.16 4.74 -29.30
N LEU A 143 0.92 4.18 -30.49
CA LEU A 143 1.95 3.99 -31.50
C LEU A 143 1.92 5.15 -32.51
N GLY A 144 2.93 6.02 -32.42
CA GLY A 144 3.31 6.84 -33.58
C GLY A 144 3.82 5.95 -34.71
N LYS A 145 3.64 6.37 -35.97
CA LYS A 145 3.90 5.55 -37.17
C LYS A 145 5.36 5.07 -37.33
N ASP A 146 6.29 5.57 -36.52
CA ASP A 146 7.72 5.23 -36.59
C ASP A 146 8.26 4.54 -35.31
N GLY A 147 7.38 3.96 -34.48
CA GLY A 147 7.80 3.05 -33.39
C GLY A 147 8.58 3.67 -32.22
N THR A 148 8.58 4.99 -32.03
CA THR A 148 9.32 5.65 -30.94
C THR A 148 8.44 5.93 -29.72
N ILE A 149 8.91 5.56 -28.51
CA ILE A 149 8.24 5.83 -27.21
C ILE A 149 8.59 7.25 -26.75
N LYS A 150 7.62 8.17 -26.66
CA LYS A 150 7.84 9.51 -26.08
C LYS A 150 7.96 9.42 -24.56
N ALA A 151 9.18 9.51 -24.03
CA ALA A 151 9.44 9.82 -22.62
C ALA A 151 9.56 11.35 -22.47
N LYS A 152 8.73 11.98 -21.62
CA LYS A 152 8.84 13.40 -21.29
C LYS A 152 9.52 13.54 -19.92
N GLN A 153 10.70 14.14 -19.95
CA GLN A 153 11.52 14.54 -18.80
C GLN A 153 10.94 15.86 -18.24
N GLU A 154 10.63 15.93 -16.95
CA GLU A 154 10.30 17.21 -16.29
C GLU A 154 11.28 17.44 -15.15
N SER A 155 12.29 18.26 -15.45
CA SER A 155 13.19 18.91 -14.50
C SER A 155 12.57 20.25 -14.07
N GLU A 156 12.55 20.45 -12.75
CA GLU A 156 12.81 21.72 -12.06
C GLU A 156 12.09 22.99 -12.55
N THR A 157 11.12 23.49 -11.77
CA THR A 157 11.13 24.87 -11.22
C THR A 157 9.93 25.15 -10.31
N ASN A 158 10.15 26.09 -9.39
CA ASN A 158 9.29 26.53 -8.29
C ASN A 158 8.19 27.53 -8.74
N ARG A 159 7.09 27.57 -7.96
CA ARG A 159 6.10 28.66 -7.73
C ARG A 159 4.92 28.89 -8.70
N ILE A 160 3.72 28.54 -8.20
CA ILE A 160 2.47 29.31 -7.96
C ILE A 160 2.17 30.55 -8.84
N ILE A 161 0.96 30.59 -9.45
CA ILE A 161 -0.04 31.70 -9.63
C ILE A 161 -1.11 31.16 -10.61
N VAL A 162 -2.35 30.80 -10.23
CA VAL A 162 -3.59 31.58 -9.97
C VAL A 162 -4.25 32.19 -11.23
N PHE A 163 -5.59 32.09 -11.32
CA PHE A 163 -6.56 32.78 -12.23
C PHE A 163 -6.72 32.17 -13.66
N LEU A 164 -7.88 31.96 -14.32
CA LEU A 164 -9.28 32.44 -14.30
C LEU A 164 -10.20 31.27 -14.74
N ARG A 165 -11.38 31.02 -14.14
CA ARG A 165 -12.72 31.61 -14.36
C ARG A 165 -13.39 31.36 -15.74
N HIS A 166 -14.54 30.65 -15.66
CA HIS A 166 -15.79 30.72 -16.44
C HIS A 166 -15.97 30.00 -17.81
N HIS A 167 -16.92 29.03 -17.79
CA HIS A 167 -18.08 28.74 -18.67
C HIS A 167 -18.30 29.62 -19.93
N PRO A 168 -18.94 29.10 -21.01
CA PRO A 168 -20.23 28.38 -21.03
C PRO A 168 -20.15 26.85 -20.93
#